data_AF-A0A916DH31-F1
#
_entry.id   AF-A0A916DH31-F1
#
_cell.length_a   1.000
_cell.length_b   1.000
_cell.length_c   1.000
_cell.angle_alpha   90.00
_cell.angle_beta   90.00
_cell.angle_gamma   90.00
#
_symmetry.space_group_name_H-M   'P 1'
#
loop_
_entity.id
_entity.type
_entity.pdbx_description
1 polymer ?
#
loop_
_entity_poly.entity_id
_entity_poly.type
_entity_poly.pdbx_seq_one_letter_code
_entity_poly.pdbx_strand_id
1 'polypeptide(L)'
;MSPRHLTALLALLALPASAHHGWSEYDSTQSLTLTGRIERSGYEHPHGFVTLTADGKVWTAVLAPPSRMENRGLPRTGLVAGTTVTVVGYPNRNKPEEMRAERITVDGRTVELR
;
A
#
# COMPACT_ATOMS: atom_id res chain seq x y z
N MET A 1 23.07 -34.32 52.71
CA MET A 1 21.75 -33.72 52.38
C MET A 1 21.95 -32.80 51.20
N SER A 2 21.49 -33.19 50.01
CA SER A 2 21.76 -32.47 48.75
C SER A 2 20.62 -31.50 48.44
N PRO A 3 20.90 -30.25 48.02
CA PRO A 3 19.84 -29.32 47.61
C PRO A 3 19.34 -29.71 46.21
N ARG A 4 18.02 -29.79 46.06
CA ARG A 4 17.36 -29.98 44.76
C ARG A 4 17.11 -28.61 44.15
N HIS A 5 17.81 -28.29 43.07
CA HIS A 5 17.54 -27.09 42.28
C HIS A 5 16.25 -27.31 41.47
N LEU A 6 15.19 -26.53 41.75
CA LEU A 6 14.03 -26.43 40.88
C LEU A 6 14.38 -25.43 39.76
N THR A 7 14.68 -25.94 38.57
CA THR A 7 14.79 -25.11 37.37
C THR A 7 13.38 -24.84 36.85
N ALA A 8 12.87 -23.62 37.06
CA ALA A 8 11.63 -23.18 36.45
C ALA A 8 11.89 -22.87 34.96
N LEU A 9 11.30 -23.66 34.06
CA LEU A 9 11.38 -23.45 32.62
C LEU A 9 10.38 -22.36 32.22
N LEU A 10 10.89 -21.17 31.88
CA LEU A 10 10.08 -20.07 31.36
C LEU A 10 9.70 -20.37 29.90
N ALA A 11 8.48 -20.84 29.65
CA ALA A 11 7.97 -21.01 28.30
C ALA A 11 7.57 -19.64 27.73
N LEU A 12 8.42 -19.04 26.89
CA LEU A 12 8.04 -17.90 26.05
C LEU A 12 7.04 -18.40 25.00
N LEU A 13 5.74 -18.20 25.26
CA LEU A 13 4.70 -18.32 24.24
C LEU A 13 4.86 -17.14 23.27
N ALA A 14 5.64 -17.34 22.20
CA ALA A 14 5.61 -16.45 21.05
C ALA A 14 4.23 -16.56 20.39
N LEU A 15 3.34 -15.63 20.72
CA LEU A 15 2.07 -15.49 20.00
C LEU A 15 2.40 -15.14 18.53
N PRO A 16 1.75 -15.78 17.55
CA PRO A 16 1.95 -15.38 16.17
C PRO A 16 1.46 -13.94 16.01
N ALA A 17 2.36 -13.03 15.66
CA ALA A 17 2.01 -11.71 15.16
C ALA A 17 1.34 -11.89 13.79
N SER A 18 0.04 -12.17 13.79
CA SER A 18 -0.76 -12.18 12.58
C SER A 18 -1.13 -10.73 12.24
N ALA A 19 -0.31 -10.10 11.41
CA ALA A 19 -0.67 -8.84 10.75
C ALA A 19 -0.02 -8.75 9.37
N HIS A 20 -0.36 -9.70 8.50
CA HIS A 20 -0.40 -9.40 7.07
C HIS A 20 -1.79 -9.79 6.58
N HIS A 21 -2.78 -8.91 6.83
CA HIS A 21 -4.10 -8.92 6.17
C HIS A 21 -3.91 -8.52 4.70
N GLY A 22 -3.06 -9.27 4.01
CA GLY A 22 -2.41 -8.89 2.77
C GLY A 22 -3.44 -8.82 1.67
N TRP A 23 -3.90 -7.61 1.36
CA TRP A 23 -4.51 -7.24 0.09
C TRP A 23 -5.68 -8.13 -0.40
N SER A 24 -6.27 -8.97 0.46
CA SER A 24 -7.39 -9.88 0.14
C SER A 24 -8.67 -9.11 -0.18
N GLU A 25 -8.78 -7.90 0.35
CA GLU A 25 -9.84 -6.93 0.07
C GLU A 25 -9.83 -6.45 -1.38
N TYR A 26 -8.79 -6.75 -2.17
CA TYR A 26 -8.69 -6.36 -3.56
C TYR A 26 -8.87 -7.56 -4.49
N ASP A 27 -9.56 -7.34 -5.61
CA ASP A 27 -9.76 -8.39 -6.60
C ASP A 27 -8.59 -8.48 -7.57
N SER A 28 -7.65 -9.39 -7.30
CA SER A 28 -6.48 -9.60 -8.15
C SER A 28 -6.79 -10.22 -9.52
N THR A 29 -8.04 -10.65 -9.77
CA THR A 29 -8.47 -11.17 -11.07
C THR A 29 -8.89 -10.06 -12.04
N GLN A 30 -9.11 -8.85 -11.52
CA GLN A 30 -9.51 -7.69 -12.31
C GLN A 30 -8.44 -6.61 -12.25
N SER A 31 -7.85 -6.31 -13.41
CA SER A 31 -6.98 -5.14 -13.55
C SER A 31 -7.82 -3.89 -13.83
N LEU A 32 -7.50 -2.81 -13.13
CA LEU A 32 -8.06 -1.48 -13.31
C LEU A 32 -6.92 -0.50 -13.65
N THR A 33 -7.12 0.30 -14.70
CA THR A 33 -6.22 1.39 -15.09
C THR A 33 -6.95 2.71 -14.99
N LEU A 34 -6.44 3.62 -14.18
CA LEU A 34 -6.99 4.97 -14.01
C LEU A 34 -5.95 6.00 -14.44
N THR A 35 -6.34 6.95 -15.27
CA THR A 35 -5.53 8.12 -15.58
C THR A 35 -6.26 9.37 -15.14
N GLY A 36 -5.61 10.20 -14.34
CA GLY A 36 -6.23 11.37 -13.74
C GLY A 36 -5.23 12.30 -13.08
N ARG A 37 -5.73 13.47 -12.65
CA ARG A 37 -4.94 14.42 -11.86
C ARG A 37 -5.00 14.07 -10.38
N ILE A 38 -3.87 14.09 -9.70
CA ILE A 38 -3.81 13.96 -8.25
C ILE A 38 -4.53 15.16 -7.62
N GLU A 39 -5.45 14.88 -6.71
CA GLU A 39 -6.09 15.91 -5.86
C GLU A 39 -5.39 16.01 -4.51
N ARG A 40 -5.07 14.86 -3.92
CA ARG A 40 -4.36 14.76 -2.65
C ARG A 40 -3.44 13.56 -2.66
N SER A 41 -2.34 13.64 -1.93
CA SER A 41 -1.48 12.51 -1.63
C SER A 41 -1.25 12.39 -0.13
N GLY A 42 -1.15 11.15 0.35
CA GLY A 42 -0.62 10.83 1.66
C GLY A 42 0.61 9.97 1.50
N TYR A 43 1.62 10.25 2.30
CA TYR A 43 2.90 9.55 2.27
C TYR A 43 3.26 9.20 3.71
N GLU A 44 2.43 8.35 4.28
CA GLU A 44 2.43 7.95 5.69
C GLU A 44 2.59 6.42 5.79
N HIS A 45 2.93 5.93 6.97
CA HIS A 45 2.99 4.49 7.24
C HIS A 45 1.60 3.98 7.67
N PRO A 46 1.19 2.76 7.31
CA PRO A 46 1.98 1.73 6.60
C PRO A 46 1.96 1.85 5.07
N HIS A 47 1.06 2.64 4.48
CA HIS A 47 0.91 2.79 3.04
C HIS A 47 0.68 4.26 2.65
N GLY A 48 1.31 4.68 1.55
CA GLY A 48 0.93 5.93 0.89
C GLY A 48 -0.40 5.80 0.15
N PHE A 49 -0.95 6.93 -0.28
CA PHE A 49 -2.11 6.97 -1.18
C PHE A 49 -2.05 8.20 -2.09
N VAL A 50 -2.78 8.15 -3.19
CA VAL A 50 -3.22 9.34 -3.92
C VAL A 50 -4.73 9.29 -4.12
N THR A 51 -5.38 10.44 -4.11
CA THR A 51 -6.71 10.60 -4.68
C THR A 51 -6.61 11.21 -6.06
N LEU A 52 -7.39 10.73 -7.02
CA LEU A 52 -7.40 11.25 -8.39
C LEU A 52 -8.81 11.24 -8.98
N THR A 53 -9.14 12.25 -9.78
CA THR A 53 -10.37 12.21 -10.59
C THR A 53 -10.13 11.43 -11.88
N ALA A 54 -10.88 10.35 -12.08
CA ALA A 54 -10.89 9.51 -13.29
C ALA A 54 -12.32 9.03 -13.57
N ASP A 55 -12.72 8.98 -14.84
CA ASP A 55 -14.07 8.56 -15.27
C ASP A 55 -15.22 9.27 -14.55
N GLY A 56 -15.04 10.56 -14.25
CA GLY A 56 -16.04 11.40 -13.57
C GLY A 56 -16.20 11.13 -12.07
N LYS A 57 -15.29 10.36 -11.46
CA LYS A 57 -15.30 9.99 -10.04
C LYS A 57 -13.96 10.26 -9.38
N VAL A 58 -13.97 10.50 -8.08
CA VAL A 58 -12.74 10.58 -7.27
C VAL A 58 -12.39 9.18 -6.78
N TRP A 59 -11.21 8.71 -7.17
CA TRP A 59 -10.66 7.42 -6.77
C TRP A 59 -9.60 7.58 -5.69
N THR A 60 -9.52 6.64 -4.77
CA THR A 60 -8.38 6.45 -3.86
C THR A 60 -7.52 5.30 -4.36
N ALA A 61 -6.28 5.58 -4.74
CA ALA A 61 -5.27 4.57 -5.02
C ALA A 61 -4.36 4.39 -3.80
N VAL A 62 -4.47 3.23 -3.14
CA VAL A 62 -3.57 2.82 -2.06
C VAL A 62 -2.25 2.36 -2.67
N LEU A 63 -1.16 3.01 -2.28
CA LEU A 63 0.18 2.79 -2.82
C LEU A 63 1.00 1.85 -1.93
N ALA A 64 2.27 1.68 -2.29
CA ALA A 64 3.25 0.98 -1.47
C ALA A 64 3.57 1.75 -0.17
N PRO A 65 4.25 1.11 0.80
CA PRO A 65 4.89 1.83 1.89
C PRO A 65 5.86 2.91 1.37
N PRO A 66 5.93 4.09 2.03
CA PRO A 66 6.87 5.17 1.71
C PRO A 66 8.28 4.72 1.37
N SER A 67 8.89 3.90 2.23
CA SER A 67 10.26 3.40 2.03
C SER A 67 10.45 2.62 0.72
N ARG A 68 9.45 1.84 0.29
CA ARG A 68 9.50 1.13 -1.00
C ARG A 68 9.42 2.10 -2.16
N MET A 69 8.55 3.11 -2.06
CA MET A 69 8.41 4.13 -3.10
C MET A 69 9.70 4.93 -3.25
N GLU A 70 10.31 5.39 -2.14
CA GLU A 70 11.59 6.12 -2.15
C GLU A 70 12.69 5.28 -2.78
N ASN A 71 12.84 4.02 -2.35
CA ASN A 71 13.86 3.11 -2.86
C ASN A 71 13.70 2.80 -4.36
N ARG A 72 12.51 3.00 -4.93
CA ARG A 72 12.22 2.79 -6.35
C ARG A 72 12.17 4.10 -7.16
N GLY A 73 12.50 5.22 -6.51
CA GLY A 73 12.61 6.53 -7.15
C GLY A 73 11.27 7.28 -7.29
N LEU A 74 10.32 7.01 -6.40
CA LEU A 74 9.10 7.81 -6.24
C LEU A 74 9.10 8.51 -4.87
N PRO A 75 9.76 9.68 -4.75
CA PRO A 75 9.71 10.47 -3.52
C PRO A 75 8.34 11.14 -3.36
N ARG A 76 8.03 11.62 -2.14
CA ARG A 76 6.82 12.41 -1.85
C ARG A 76 6.63 13.57 -2.84
N THR A 77 7.71 14.23 -3.24
CA THR A 77 7.69 15.35 -4.21
C THR A 77 7.30 14.94 -5.63
N GLY A 78 7.25 13.65 -5.94
CA GLY A 78 6.69 13.13 -7.20
C GLY A 78 5.17 12.95 -7.18
N LEU A 79 4.52 13.10 -6.01
CA LEU A 79 3.07 12.91 -5.85
C LEU A 79 2.40 14.21 -5.42
N VAL A 80 2.54 15.25 -6.23
CA VAL A 80 2.00 16.59 -5.96
C VAL A 80 0.61 16.74 -6.58
N ALA A 81 -0.26 17.51 -5.92
CA ALA A 81 -1.57 17.84 -6.47
C ALA A 81 -1.45 18.54 -7.84
N GLY A 82 -2.34 18.20 -8.76
CA GLY A 82 -2.34 18.67 -10.14
C GLY A 82 -1.51 17.83 -11.10
N THR A 83 -0.58 16.99 -10.62
CA THR A 83 0.19 16.08 -11.46
C THR A 83 -0.73 15.02 -12.07
N THR A 84 -0.64 14.83 -13.39
CA THR A 84 -1.33 13.73 -14.08
C THR A 84 -0.55 12.44 -13.88
N VAL A 85 -1.24 11.40 -13.42
CA VAL A 85 -0.68 10.07 -13.22
C VAL A 85 -1.55 9.01 -13.85
N THR A 86 -0.92 7.89 -14.21
CA THR A 86 -1.62 6.65 -14.57
C THR A 86 -1.34 5.62 -13.50
N VAL A 87 -2.38 5.06 -12.89
CA VAL A 87 -2.29 4.02 -11.88
C VAL A 87 -2.87 2.73 -12.44
N VAL A 88 -2.13 1.63 -12.30
CA VAL A 88 -2.63 0.29 -12.63
C VAL A 88 -2.64 -0.55 -11.38
N GLY A 89 -3.69 -1.36 -11.20
CA GLY A 89 -3.81 -2.24 -10.06
C GLY A 89 -5.18 -2.88 -9.95
N TYR A 90 -5.68 -3.05 -8.74
CA TYR A 90 -6.80 -3.95 -8.45
C TYR A 90 -7.88 -3.23 -7.64
N PRO A 91 -9.16 -3.30 -8.05
CA PRO A 91 -10.24 -2.64 -7.32
C PRO A 91 -10.48 -3.33 -5.97
N ASN A 92 -10.89 -2.54 -4.98
CA ASN A 92 -11.37 -3.09 -3.72
C ASN A 92 -12.74 -3.78 -3.93
N ARG A 93 -12.96 -4.91 -3.25
CA ARG A 93 -14.20 -5.71 -3.34
C ARG A 93 -15.39 -5.04 -2.66
N ASN A 94 -15.14 -4.26 -1.61
CA ASN A 94 -16.16 -3.75 -0.69
C ASN A 94 -16.23 -2.22 -0.67
N LYS A 95 -15.15 -1.54 -1.06
CA LYS A 95 -15.08 -0.07 -1.14
C LYS A 95 -15.09 0.36 -2.60
N PRO A 96 -16.25 0.79 -3.13
CA PRO A 96 -16.27 1.38 -4.46
C PRO A 96 -15.32 2.57 -4.49
N GLU A 97 -14.63 2.76 -5.62
CA GLU A 97 -13.71 3.89 -5.84
C GLU A 97 -12.39 3.81 -5.04
N GLU A 98 -12.07 2.67 -4.43
CA GLU A 98 -10.73 2.36 -3.92
C GLU A 98 -10.05 1.30 -4.80
N MET A 99 -8.75 1.47 -5.05
CA MET A 99 -7.92 0.45 -5.68
C MET A 99 -6.58 0.31 -4.94
N ARG A 100 -6.02 -0.88 -4.98
CA ARG A 100 -4.61 -1.10 -4.68
C ARG A 100 -3.83 -0.80 -5.95
N ALA A 101 -2.80 0.04 -5.87
CA ALA A 101 -1.86 0.23 -6.96
C ALA A 101 -0.83 -0.90 -7.01
N GLU A 102 -0.66 -1.48 -8.19
CA GLU A 102 0.46 -2.36 -8.55
C GLU A 102 1.63 -1.55 -9.07
N ARG A 103 1.36 -0.52 -9.88
CA ARG A 103 2.34 0.43 -10.40
C ARG A 103 1.70 1.80 -10.65
N ILE A 104 2.54 2.82 -10.65
CA ILE A 104 2.15 4.19 -10.97
C ILE A 104 3.13 4.78 -11.97
N THR A 105 2.60 5.48 -12.97
CA THR A 105 3.38 6.25 -13.94
C THR A 105 3.22 7.73 -13.63
N VAL A 106 4.34 8.40 -13.37
CA VAL A 106 4.44 9.84 -13.13
C VAL A 106 5.45 10.41 -14.12
N ASP A 107 5.08 11.46 -14.86
CA ASP A 107 5.97 12.09 -15.87
C ASP A 107 6.63 11.10 -16.84
N GLY A 108 5.87 10.09 -17.28
CA GLY A 108 6.34 9.04 -18.19
C GLY A 108 7.22 7.95 -17.55
N ARG A 109 7.56 8.08 -16.25
CA ARG A 109 8.31 7.06 -15.50
C ARG A 109 7.36 6.17 -14.71
N THR A 110 7.39 4.87 -15.00
CA THR A 110 6.65 3.86 -14.23
C THR A 110 7.47 3.39 -13.03
N VAL A 111 6.80 3.32 -11.88
CA VAL A 111 7.34 2.81 -10.62
C VAL A 111 6.48 1.64 -10.17
N GLU A 112 7.10 0.46 -10.04
CA GLU A 112 6.46 -0.73 -9.49
C GLU A 112 6.24 -0.56 -7.99
N LEU A 113 5.07 -0.92 -7.50
CA LEU A 113 4.65 -0.76 -6.11
C LEU A 113 4.43 -2.09 -5.40
N ARG A 114 4.32 -3.21 -6.12
CA ARG A 114 4.23 -4.57 -5.55
C ARG A 114 5.54 -5.09 -4.97
#